data_AF-A0A946UPE3-F1
#
_entry.id   AF-A0A946UPE3-F1
#
_cell.length_a   1.000
_cell.length_b   1.000
_cell.length_c   1.000
_cell.angle_alpha   90.00
_cell.angle_beta   90.00
_cell.angle_gamma   90.00
#
_symmetry.space_group_name_H-M   'P 1'
#
loop_
_entity.id
_entity.type
_entity.pdbx_description
1 polymer ?
#
loop_
_entity_poly.entity_id
_entity_poly.type
_entity_poly.pdbx_seq_one_letter_code
_entity_poly.pdbx_strand_id
1 'polypeptide(L)'
;MLVQGRKRLVDAGVGGNLSIAQVDAENLPFTDASFDCLTIAFGLRNVTDKESALTSMLRVLKPGGKAMILEFSKPADGIRPAYDLYSFHVLPALGKLVANDAESYQYLAESIRMHPDQETLLAMMEAQSFERCRYSNLAGGIVALHVGYKL
;
A
#
# COMPACT_ATOMS: atom_id res chain seq x y z
N MET A 1 -13.45 3.18 -8.77
CA MET A 1 -12.71 1.90 -8.66
C MET A 1 -13.55 0.74 -8.13
N LEU A 2 -14.24 0.87 -6.98
CA LEU A 2 -15.04 -0.22 -6.38
C LEU A 2 -16.07 -0.87 -7.33
N VAL A 3 -16.78 -0.07 -8.12
CA VAL A 3 -17.74 -0.58 -9.13
C VAL A 3 -17.07 -1.53 -10.13
N GLN A 4 -15.87 -1.19 -10.61
CA GLN A 4 -15.13 -2.03 -11.55
C GLN A 4 -14.60 -3.30 -10.89
N GLY A 5 -14.16 -3.22 -9.63
CA GLY A 5 -13.79 -4.39 -8.84
C GLY A 5 -14.96 -5.36 -8.66
N ARG A 6 -16.14 -4.85 -8.29
CA ARG A 6 -17.37 -5.65 -8.18
C ARG A 6 -17.71 -6.34 -9.49
N LYS A 7 -17.66 -5.63 -10.62
CA LYS A 7 -17.93 -6.21 -11.94
C LYS A 7 -17.01 -7.40 -12.23
N ARG A 8 -15.70 -7.25 -12.02
CA ARG A 8 -14.72 -8.32 -12.23
C ARG A 8 -14.96 -9.54 -11.33
N LEU A 9 -15.37 -9.32 -10.08
CA LEU A 9 -15.71 -10.40 -9.14
C LEU A 9 -16.95 -11.19 -9.61
N VAL A 10 -17.95 -10.48 -10.13
CA VAL A 10 -19.15 -11.09 -10.73
C VAL A 10 -18.77 -11.89 -11.98
N ASP A 11 -17.97 -11.32 -12.87
CA ASP A 11 -17.50 -12.00 -14.10
C ASP A 11 -16.68 -13.26 -13.77
N ALA A 12 -15.96 -13.26 -12.64
CA ALA A 12 -15.19 -14.40 -12.13
C ALA A 12 -16.03 -15.41 -11.32
N GLY A 13 -17.34 -15.18 -11.13
CA GLY A 13 -18.23 -16.07 -10.37
C GLY A 13 -18.02 -16.06 -8.85
N VAL A 14 -17.39 -15.01 -8.28
CA VAL A 14 -17.11 -14.88 -6.85
C VAL A 14 -18.23 -14.08 -6.16
N GLY A 15 -19.04 -14.74 -5.31
CA GLY A 15 -20.16 -14.06 -4.63
C GLY A 15 -20.57 -14.55 -3.24
N GLY A 16 -20.06 -15.69 -2.75
CA GLY A 16 -20.54 -16.29 -1.49
C GLY A 16 -20.03 -15.61 -0.22
N ASN A 17 -18.72 -15.51 -0.06
CA ASN A 17 -18.06 -14.98 1.14
C ASN A 17 -17.37 -13.63 0.84
N LEU A 18 -18.16 -12.65 0.40
CA LEU A 18 -17.66 -11.36 -0.06
C LEU A 18 -18.59 -10.23 0.38
N SER A 19 -18.00 -9.25 1.06
CA SER A 19 -18.63 -7.97 1.36
C SER A 19 -17.82 -6.85 0.73
N ILE A 20 -18.49 -5.90 0.08
CA ILE A 20 -17.87 -4.73 -0.53
C ILE A 20 -18.43 -3.50 0.17
N ALA A 21 -17.55 -2.66 0.72
CA ALA A 21 -17.91 -1.41 1.36
C ALA A 21 -17.00 -0.29 0.86
N GLN A 22 -17.56 0.92 0.78
CA GLN A 22 -16.77 2.14 0.68
C GLN A 22 -16.47 2.60 2.10
N VAL A 23 -15.19 2.68 2.45
CA VAL A 23 -14.72 3.04 3.79
C VAL A 23 -13.56 4.01 3.69
N ASP A 24 -13.37 4.78 4.76
CA ASP A 24 -12.17 5.57 4.98
C ASP A 24 -11.13 4.70 5.70
N ALA A 25 -9.89 4.66 5.19
CA ALA A 25 -8.81 3.89 5.80
C ALA A 25 -8.35 4.49 7.13
N GLU A 26 -8.49 5.81 7.30
CA GLU A 26 -8.14 6.52 8.54
C GLU A 26 -9.14 6.18 9.66
N ASN A 27 -10.39 5.86 9.30
CA ASN A 27 -11.44 5.51 10.24
C ASN A 27 -12.30 4.32 9.76
N LEU A 28 -11.79 3.10 9.93
CA LEU A 28 -12.47 1.88 9.53
C LEU A 28 -13.75 1.66 10.36
N PRO A 29 -14.95 1.61 9.73
CA PRO A 29 -16.23 1.54 10.45
C PRO A 29 -16.59 0.11 10.89
N PHE A 30 -15.62 -0.60 11.46
CA PHE A 30 -15.77 -1.97 11.94
C PHE A 30 -15.50 -2.03 13.45
N THR A 31 -16.12 -2.99 14.11
CA THR A 31 -15.87 -3.27 15.52
C THR A 31 -14.42 -3.69 15.75
N ASP A 32 -13.90 -3.39 16.93
CA ASP A 32 -12.58 -3.82 17.35
C ASP A 32 -12.45 -5.35 17.26
N ALA A 33 -11.25 -5.83 16.92
CA ALA A 33 -10.96 -7.27 16.83
C ALA A 33 -11.91 -8.07 15.92
N SER A 34 -12.25 -7.51 14.75
CA SER A 34 -13.13 -8.17 13.76
C SER A 34 -12.37 -9.01 12.73
N PHE A 35 -11.12 -8.66 12.40
CA PHE A 35 -10.39 -9.27 11.28
C PHE A 35 -9.14 -10.04 11.71
N ASP A 36 -8.93 -11.20 11.10
CA ASP A 36 -7.71 -12.01 11.28
C ASP A 36 -6.54 -11.48 10.43
N CYS A 37 -6.85 -10.86 9.30
CA CYS A 37 -5.86 -10.33 8.36
C CYS A 37 -6.41 -9.07 7.68
N LEU A 38 -5.57 -8.05 7.57
CA LEU A 38 -5.85 -6.83 6.83
C LEU A 38 -4.74 -6.63 5.79
N THR A 39 -5.14 -6.33 4.55
CA THR A 39 -4.18 -6.05 3.48
C THR A 39 -4.48 -4.72 2.81
N ILE A 40 -3.43 -3.99 2.45
CA ILE A 40 -3.49 -2.80 1.60
C ILE A 40 -2.35 -2.88 0.59
N ALA A 41 -2.66 -2.69 -0.68
CA ALA A 41 -1.69 -2.77 -1.76
C ALA A 41 -1.75 -1.51 -2.63
N PHE A 42 -0.65 -0.78 -2.69
CA PHE A 42 -0.50 0.46 -3.45
C PHE A 42 -1.58 1.50 -3.12
N GLY A 43 -2.02 1.54 -1.86
CA GLY A 43 -3.07 2.44 -1.38
C GLY A 43 -2.60 3.37 -0.27
N LEU A 44 -1.67 2.95 0.58
CA LEU A 44 -1.29 3.69 1.79
C LEU A 44 -0.64 5.04 1.46
N ARG A 45 0.08 5.14 0.34
CA ARG A 45 0.67 6.41 -0.09
C ARG A 45 -0.37 7.51 -0.34
N ASN A 46 -1.59 7.14 -0.71
CA ASN A 46 -2.69 8.06 -0.99
C ASN A 46 -3.51 8.42 0.26
N VAL A 47 -3.18 7.84 1.41
CA VAL A 47 -3.82 8.17 2.69
C VAL A 47 -3.15 9.42 3.26
N THR A 48 -3.97 10.37 3.71
CA THR A 48 -3.51 11.68 4.17
C THR A 48 -2.81 11.54 5.52
N ASP A 49 -3.50 10.94 6.48
CA ASP A 49 -2.96 10.60 7.79
C ASP A 49 -2.67 9.09 7.90
N LYS A 50 -1.41 8.74 7.68
CA LYS A 50 -0.94 7.35 7.75
C LYS A 50 -0.96 6.81 9.18
N GLU A 51 -0.75 7.63 10.19
CA GLU A 51 -0.76 7.20 11.59
C GLU A 51 -2.17 6.83 12.03
N SER A 52 -3.16 7.67 11.68
CA SER A 52 -4.58 7.38 11.91
C SER A 52 -4.99 6.09 11.20
N ALA A 53 -4.56 5.88 9.95
CA ALA A 53 -4.86 4.64 9.24
C ALA A 53 -4.21 3.40 9.86
N LEU A 54 -2.93 3.47 10.27
CA LEU A 54 -2.26 2.37 10.97
C LEU A 54 -2.95 2.05 12.30
N THR A 55 -3.36 3.06 13.06
CA THR A 55 -4.16 2.91 14.29
C THR A 55 -5.49 2.22 14.00
N SER A 56 -6.20 2.68 12.97
CA SER A 56 -7.47 2.09 12.51
C SER A 56 -7.31 0.61 12.18
N MET A 57 -6.25 0.27 11.43
CA MET A 57 -5.93 -1.10 11.05
C MET A 57 -5.65 -1.97 12.28
N LEU A 58 -4.84 -1.51 13.23
CA LEU A 58 -4.54 -2.28 14.45
C LEU A 58 -5.80 -2.50 15.30
N ARG A 59 -6.65 -1.48 15.44
CA ARG A 59 -7.88 -1.57 16.24
C ARG A 59 -8.79 -2.70 15.76
N VAL A 60 -9.02 -2.78 14.46
CA VAL A 60 -9.95 -3.78 13.87
C VAL A 60 -9.34 -5.18 13.74
N LEU A 61 -8.02 -5.34 13.91
CA LEU A 61 -7.38 -6.66 13.96
C LEU A 61 -7.67 -7.38 15.29
N LYS A 62 -7.87 -8.69 15.21
CA LYS A 62 -7.92 -9.59 16.39
C LYS A 62 -6.52 -9.74 17.02
N PRO A 63 -6.42 -10.10 18.31
CA PRO A 63 -5.16 -10.62 18.86
C PRO A 63 -4.67 -11.81 18.02
N GLY A 64 -3.39 -11.81 17.66
CA GLY A 64 -2.77 -12.72 16.69
C GLY A 64 -2.98 -12.34 15.21
N GLY A 65 -3.84 -11.36 14.91
CA GLY A 65 -4.11 -10.87 13.57
C GLY A 65 -2.95 -10.08 12.98
N LYS A 66 -2.89 -9.96 11.65
CA LYS A 66 -1.79 -9.27 10.95
C LYS A 66 -2.26 -8.23 9.94
N ALA A 67 -1.50 -7.15 9.83
CA ALA A 67 -1.58 -6.21 8.72
C ALA A 67 -0.47 -6.50 7.71
N MET A 68 -0.78 -6.44 6.42
CA MET A 68 0.16 -6.58 5.31
C MET A 68 0.03 -5.37 4.38
N ILE A 69 1.09 -4.58 4.28
CA ILE A 69 1.13 -3.32 3.53
C ILE A 69 2.13 -3.50 2.39
N LEU A 70 1.64 -3.54 1.16
CA LEU A 70 2.45 -3.58 -0.04
C LEU A 70 2.49 -2.18 -0.66
N GLU A 71 3.65 -1.55 -0.71
CA GLU A 71 3.77 -0.20 -1.24
C GLU A 71 5.12 0.01 -1.93
N PHE A 72 5.20 1.06 -2.75
CA PHE A 72 6.50 1.50 -3.26
C PHE A 72 7.42 1.91 -2.12
N SER A 73 8.71 1.68 -2.30
CA SER A 73 9.72 2.03 -1.34
C SER A 73 11.00 2.47 -2.03
N LYS A 74 12.09 2.58 -1.26
CA LYS A 74 13.36 3.08 -1.76
C LYS A 74 14.16 1.93 -2.39
N PRO A 75 14.49 2.02 -3.70
CA PRO A 75 15.34 1.03 -4.35
C PRO A 75 16.72 0.95 -3.68
N ALA A 76 17.30 -0.24 -3.67
CA ALA A 76 18.66 -0.46 -3.19
C ALA A 76 19.67 0.36 -3.99
N ASP A 77 20.77 0.80 -3.35
CA ASP A 77 21.72 1.74 -3.94
C ASP A 77 22.34 1.27 -5.27
N GLY A 78 22.48 -0.04 -5.47
CA GLY A 78 22.97 -0.59 -6.75
C GLY A 78 22.00 -0.47 -7.92
N ILE A 79 20.70 -0.37 -7.65
CA ILE A 79 19.63 -0.31 -8.67
C ILE A 79 19.09 1.11 -8.82
N ARG A 80 19.21 1.91 -7.77
CA ARG A 80 18.67 3.27 -7.67
C ARG A 80 19.07 4.19 -8.84
N PRO A 81 20.34 4.26 -9.30
CA PRO A 81 20.70 5.15 -10.42
C PRO A 81 19.99 4.77 -11.73
N ALA A 82 19.89 3.47 -12.01
CA ALA A 82 19.19 2.96 -13.20
C ALA A 82 17.68 3.19 -13.10
N TYR A 83 17.11 2.98 -11.91
CA TYR A 83 15.70 3.21 -11.64
C TYR A 83 15.33 4.69 -11.75
N ASP A 84 16.15 5.59 -11.20
CA ASP A 84 15.94 7.03 -11.31
C ASP A 84 16.00 7.47 -12.78
N LEU A 85 17.00 7.01 -13.54
CA LEU A 85 17.10 7.33 -14.97
C LEU A 85 15.85 6.87 -15.75
N TYR A 86 15.43 5.62 -15.53
CA TYR A 86 14.21 5.07 -16.12
C TYR A 86 12.96 5.88 -15.71
N SER A 87 12.83 6.20 -14.43
CA SER A 87 11.65 6.88 -13.89
C SER A 87 11.55 8.34 -14.34
N PHE A 88 12.66 9.05 -14.49
CA PHE A 88 12.64 10.45 -14.93
C PHE A 88 12.49 10.62 -16.43
N HIS A 89 12.98 9.68 -17.23
CA HIS A 89 13.09 9.88 -18.68
C HIS A 89 12.17 8.95 -19.46
N VAL A 90 12.01 7.69 -19.03
CA VAL A 90 11.30 6.67 -19.80
C VAL A 90 9.82 6.62 -19.41
N LEU A 91 9.49 6.66 -18.11
CA LEU A 91 8.11 6.62 -17.64
C LEU A 91 7.25 7.80 -18.16
N PRO A 92 7.68 9.07 -18.08
CA PRO A 92 6.91 10.20 -18.62
C PRO A 92 6.79 10.18 -20.14
N ALA A 93 7.85 9.75 -20.84
CA ALA A 93 7.83 9.63 -22.30
C ALA A 93 6.86 8.54 -22.77
N LEU A 94 6.82 7.38 -22.08
CA LEU A 94 5.85 6.33 -22.34
C LEU A 94 4.42 6.74 -21.97
N GLY A 95 4.22 7.43 -20.84
CA GLY A 95 2.92 7.97 -20.44
C GLY A 95 2.36 8.95 -21.48
N LYS A 96 3.21 9.83 -22.03
CA LYS A 96 2.88 10.73 -23.12
C LYS A 96 2.53 9.99 -24.42
N LEU A 97 3.25 8.90 -24.74
CA LEU A 97 3.06 8.16 -25.98
C LEU A 97 1.85 7.21 -25.95
N VAL A 98 1.55 6.59 -24.80
CA VAL A 98 0.56 5.51 -24.67
C VAL A 98 -0.77 6.00 -24.09
N ALA A 99 -0.74 6.90 -23.10
CA ALA A 99 -1.92 7.33 -22.36
C ALA A 99 -2.31 8.80 -22.62
N ASN A 100 -1.50 9.55 -23.36
CA ASN A 100 -1.60 11.01 -23.51
C ASN A 100 -1.70 11.75 -22.16
N ASP A 101 -1.18 11.14 -21.09
CA ASP A 101 -1.30 11.58 -19.71
C ASP A 101 0.06 11.48 -19.03
N ALA A 102 0.93 12.44 -19.35
CA ALA A 102 2.28 12.50 -18.78
C ALA A 102 2.25 12.88 -17.28
N GLU A 103 1.22 13.61 -16.86
CA GLU A 103 1.09 14.18 -15.51
C GLU A 103 0.80 13.08 -14.47
N SER A 104 -0.08 12.13 -14.77
CA SER A 104 -0.33 10.97 -13.89
C SER A 104 0.93 10.12 -13.65
N TYR A 105 1.80 9.98 -14.66
CA TYR A 105 3.03 9.20 -14.54
C TYR A 105 4.15 9.96 -13.83
N GLN A 106 4.22 11.30 -13.98
CA GLN A 106 5.09 12.14 -13.16
C GLN A 106 4.66 12.11 -11.69
N TYR A 107 3.35 12.25 -11.42
CA TYR A 107 2.80 12.12 -10.07
C TYR A 107 3.11 10.75 -9.45
N LEU A 108 3.05 9.67 -10.23
CA LEU A 108 3.45 8.35 -9.75
C LEU A 108 4.92 8.35 -9.29
N ALA A 109 5.84 8.84 -10.12
CA ALA A 109 7.26 8.94 -9.78
C ALA A 109 7.52 9.82 -8.55
N GLU A 110 6.81 10.94 -8.40
CA GLU A 110 6.90 11.82 -7.24
C GLU A 110 6.32 11.18 -5.97
N SER A 111 5.17 10.52 -6.08
CA SER A 111 4.51 9.83 -4.95
C SER A 111 5.38 8.70 -4.39
N ILE A 112 6.17 8.03 -5.24
CA ILE A 112 7.16 7.02 -4.84
C ILE A 112 8.26 7.64 -4.00
N ARG A 113 8.70 8.87 -4.31
CA ARG A 113 9.76 9.56 -3.57
C ARG A 113 9.30 10.15 -2.25
N MET A 114 8.04 10.57 -2.17
CA MET A 114 7.45 11.15 -0.95
C MET A 114 6.99 10.09 0.05
N HIS A 115 6.81 8.83 -0.38
CA HIS A 115 6.43 7.75 0.52
C HIS A 115 7.58 7.41 1.48
N PRO A 116 7.28 7.10 2.77
CA PRO A 116 8.26 6.58 3.71
C PRO A 116 9.05 5.41 3.13
N ASP A 117 10.36 5.37 3.41
CA ASP A 117 11.17 4.20 3.06
C ASP A 117 10.85 3.01 3.98
N GLN A 118 11.52 1.90 3.73
CA GLN A 118 11.26 0.63 4.40
C GLN A 118 11.34 0.77 5.92
N GLU A 119 12.43 1.34 6.43
CA GLU A 119 12.67 1.50 7.86
C GLU A 119 11.71 2.52 8.48
N THR A 120 11.43 3.61 7.77
CA THR A 120 10.49 4.64 8.26
C THR A 120 9.09 4.08 8.42
N LEU A 121 8.56 3.36 7.42
CA LEU A 121 7.23 2.75 7.53
C LEU A 121 7.20 1.65 8.59
N LEU A 122 8.29 0.87 8.73
CA LEU A 122 8.41 -0.14 9.78
C LEU A 122 8.32 0.51 11.17
N ALA A 123 9.07 1.59 11.40
CA ALA A 123 9.06 2.34 12.65
C ALA A 123 7.68 2.98 12.92
N MET A 124 7.00 3.48 11.88
CA MET A 124 5.62 3.99 12.02
C MET A 124 4.66 2.89 12.48
N MET A 125 4.78 1.67 11.95
CA MET A 125 3.96 0.54 12.41
C MET A 125 4.24 0.20 13.88
N GLU A 126 5.51 0.12 14.27
CA GLU A 126 5.91 -0.15 15.64
C GLU A 126 5.42 0.94 16.61
N ALA A 127 5.49 2.21 16.21
CA ALA A 127 4.97 3.34 16.98
C ALA A 127 3.45 3.23 17.24
N GLN A 128 2.70 2.62 16.31
CA GLN A 128 1.27 2.34 16.49
C GLN A 128 0.99 1.01 17.18
N SER A 129 1.98 0.42 17.89
CA SER A 129 1.86 -0.83 18.64
C SER A 129 1.67 -2.09 17.79
N PHE A 130 2.03 -2.06 16.50
CA PHE A 130 2.25 -3.32 15.79
C PHE A 130 3.52 -3.99 16.32
N GLU A 131 3.45 -5.30 16.51
CA GLU A 131 4.55 -6.11 16.99
C GLU A 131 5.05 -7.08 15.91
N ARG A 132 6.28 -7.58 16.09
CA ARG A 132 6.95 -8.48 15.13
C ARG A 132 6.96 -7.90 13.71
N CYS A 133 7.13 -6.59 13.64
CA CYS A 133 7.21 -5.85 12.39
C CYS A 133 8.41 -6.32 11.57
N ARG A 134 8.18 -6.56 10.28
CA ARG A 134 9.24 -6.87 9.32
C ARG A 134 8.83 -6.41 7.94
N TYR A 135 9.81 -6.16 7.07
CA TYR A 135 9.56 -5.93 5.66
C TYR A 135 10.31 -6.93 4.79
N SER A 136 9.87 -7.06 3.54
CA SER A 136 10.56 -7.84 2.50
C SER A 136 10.61 -7.03 1.22
N ASN A 137 11.81 -6.83 0.69
CA ASN A 137 12.02 -6.09 -0.55
C ASN A 137 11.66 -6.95 -1.76
N LEU A 138 10.98 -6.33 -2.72
CA LEU A 138 10.61 -6.87 -4.01
C LEU A 138 11.23 -6.00 -5.11
N ALA A 139 11.59 -6.62 -6.23
CA ALA A 139 12.19 -5.94 -7.38
C ALA A 139 13.36 -4.99 -6.99
N GLY A 140 14.24 -5.45 -6.09
CA GLY A 140 15.39 -4.64 -5.67
C GLY A 140 15.06 -3.46 -4.76
N GLY A 141 13.92 -3.49 -4.06
CA GLY A 141 13.51 -2.44 -3.11
C GLY A 141 12.60 -1.36 -3.71
N ILE A 142 12.27 -1.46 -5.00
CA ILE A 142 11.25 -0.59 -5.64
C ILE A 142 9.91 -0.74 -4.92
N VAL A 143 9.59 -1.97 -4.50
CA VAL A 143 8.38 -2.30 -3.73
C VAL A 143 8.82 -3.02 -2.46
N ALA A 144 8.16 -2.74 -1.35
CA ALA A 144 8.35 -3.46 -0.10
C ALA A 144 7.00 -3.97 0.42
N LEU A 145 7.01 -5.16 1.01
CA LEU A 145 5.91 -5.72 1.75
C LEU A 145 6.22 -5.63 3.24
N HIS A 146 5.52 -4.77 3.96
CA HIS A 146 5.58 -4.67 5.42
C HIS A 146 4.52 -5.55 6.06
N VAL A 147 4.88 -6.23 7.14
CA VAL A 147 4.00 -7.10 7.91
C VAL A 147 4.17 -6.78 9.38
N GLY A 148 3.05 -6.57 10.08
CA GLY A 148 3.01 -6.38 11.54
C GLY A 148 1.83 -7.13 12.14
N TYR A 149 1.93 -7.47 13.42
CA TYR A 149 0.96 -8.27 14.14
C TYR A 149 0.37 -7.47 15.32
N LYS A 150 -0.90 -7.74 15.65
CA LYS A 150 -1.47 -7.37 16.94
C LYS A 150 -1.29 -8.56 17.87
N LEU A 151 -0.53 -8.45 18.96
CA LEU A 151 -0.35 -9.55 19.91
C LEU A 151 -1.21 -9.36 21.17
#